data_AF-A0A9W6VZP7-F1
#
_entry.id   AF-A0A9W6VZP7-F1
#
_cell.length_a   1.000
_cell.length_b   1.000
_cell.length_c   1.000
_cell.angle_alpha   90.00
_cell.angle_beta   90.00
_cell.angle_gamma   90.00
#
_symmetry.space_group_name_H-M   'P 1'
#
loop_
_entity.id
_entity.type
_entity.pdbx_description
1 polymer ?
#
loop_
_entity_poly.entity_id
_entity_poly.type
_entity_poly.pdbx_seq_one_letter_code
_entity_poly.pdbx_strand_id
1 'polypeptide(L)'
;MGARSDPEYVRTACDAGLRRLGTDHIDLYYLHHPDFATPIEDTVGAMAELVSAGKVRYIGLSNVSADELRAGHHVHPITAVQNEWSLFTRECEESVV
;
A
#
# COMPACT_ATOMS: atom_id res chain seq x y z
N MET A 1 4.94 -10.96 15.95
CA MET A 1 5.49 -9.74 15.31
C MET A 1 4.42 -9.26 14.36
N GLY A 2 3.77 -8.14 14.65
CA GLY A 2 2.62 -7.65 13.87
C GLY A 2 3.06 -6.74 12.71
N ALA A 3 2.22 -6.61 11.70
CA ALA A 3 2.39 -5.61 10.66
C ALA A 3 2.32 -4.19 11.29
N ARG A 4 3.04 -3.24 10.69
CA ARG A 4 2.94 -1.81 11.00
C ARG A 4 2.63 -1.06 9.71
N SER A 5 1.66 -0.17 9.77
CA SER A 5 1.23 0.68 8.66
C SER A 5 1.17 2.16 9.02
N ASP A 6 1.58 2.54 10.23
CA ASP A 6 1.62 3.94 10.64
C ASP A 6 2.52 4.82 9.74
N PRO A 7 2.19 6.12 9.56
CA PRO A 7 2.91 7.03 8.67
C PRO A 7 4.43 7.11 8.89
N GLU A 8 4.89 7.03 10.15
CA GLU A 8 6.32 7.05 10.46
C GLU A 8 7.01 5.79 9.90
N TYR A 9 6.39 4.63 10.12
CA TYR A 9 6.92 3.37 9.63
C TYR A 9 6.95 3.31 8.10
N VAL A 10 5.91 3.80 7.41
CA VAL A 10 5.87 3.87 5.94
C VAL A 10 7.11 4.58 5.38
N ARG A 11 7.48 5.73 5.94
CA ARG A 11 8.65 6.51 5.49
C ARG A 11 9.96 5.79 5.75
N THR A 12 10.14 5.30 6.97
CA THR A 12 11.37 4.61 7.36
C THR A 12 11.56 3.30 6.59
N ALA A 13 10.47 2.58 6.29
CA ALA A 13 10.49 1.37 5.48
C ALA A 13 10.84 1.66 4.01
N CYS A 14 10.30 2.73 3.42
CA CYS A 14 10.64 3.18 2.07
C CYS A 14 12.13 3.52 1.94
N ASP A 15 12.65 4.36 2.84
CA ASP A 15 14.07 4.77 2.84
C ASP A 15 15.01 3.57 3.00
N ALA A 16 14.66 2.63 3.87
CA ALA A 16 15.41 1.40 4.02
C ALA A 16 15.33 0.51 2.77
N GLY A 17 14.18 0.51 2.07
CA GLY A 17 13.97 -0.19 0.79
C GLY A 17 14.87 0.34 -0.31
N LEU A 18 14.85 1.65 -0.54
CA LEU A 18 15.70 2.35 -1.50
C LEU A 18 17.18 2.03 -1.29
N ARG A 19 17.65 2.11 -0.03
CA ARG A 19 19.03 1.76 0.32
C ARG A 19 19.38 0.31 0.00
N ARG A 20 18.49 -0.64 0.28
CA ARG A 20 18.73 -2.07 -0.01
C ARG A 20 18.75 -2.36 -1.50
N LEU A 21 17.89 -1.69 -2.26
CA LEU A 21 17.78 -1.85 -3.71
C LEU A 21 18.88 -1.11 -4.47
N GLY A 22 19.55 -0.14 -3.85
CA GLY A 22 20.59 0.66 -4.50
C GLY A 22 20.03 1.60 -5.57
N THR A 23 18.81 2.08 -5.37
CA THR A 23 18.07 2.97 -6.30
C THR A 23 17.57 4.21 -5.56
N ASP A 24 17.31 5.28 -6.31
CA ASP A 24 16.74 6.53 -5.81
C ASP A 24 15.20 6.56 -5.84
N HIS A 25 14.57 5.64 -6.58
CA HIS A 25 13.12 5.50 -6.64
C HIS A 25 12.66 4.04 -6.75
N ILE A 26 11.42 3.80 -6.31
CA ILE A 26 10.66 2.56 -6.49
C ILE A 26 9.51 2.82 -7.45
N ASP A 27 9.35 2.02 -8.51
CA ASP A 27 8.22 2.21 -9.43
C ASP A 27 6.87 1.96 -8.76
N LEU A 28 6.69 0.85 -8.06
CA LEU A 28 5.45 0.50 -7.38
C LEU A 28 5.71 0.07 -5.93
N TYR A 29 5.18 0.82 -4.98
CA TYR A 29 5.33 0.56 -3.55
C TYR A 29 4.00 0.09 -2.93
N TYR A 30 4.01 -1.08 -2.29
CA TYR A 30 2.80 -1.66 -1.69
C TYR A 30 2.74 -1.43 -0.18
N LEU A 31 1.55 -1.11 0.32
CA LEU A 31 1.16 -1.55 1.66
C LEU A 31 0.91 -3.05 1.60
N HIS A 32 1.73 -3.84 2.29
CA HIS A 32 1.65 -5.31 2.20
C HIS A 32 0.53 -5.89 3.09
N HIS A 33 0.36 -5.37 4.30
CA HIS A 33 -0.75 -5.70 5.19
C HIS A 33 -1.08 -4.47 6.03
N PRO A 34 -2.35 -4.02 6.09
CA PRO A 34 -2.76 -3.02 7.06
C PRO A 34 -2.62 -3.56 8.49
N ASP A 35 -2.27 -2.69 9.44
CA ASP A 35 -2.43 -2.99 10.86
C ASP A 35 -3.85 -2.62 11.34
N PHE A 36 -4.24 -3.06 12.53
CA PHE A 36 -5.59 -2.84 13.06
C PHE A 36 -5.80 -1.47 13.73
N ALA A 37 -4.73 -0.68 13.91
CA ALA A 37 -4.75 0.55 14.70
C ALA A 37 -4.72 1.81 13.83
N THR A 38 -4.21 1.70 12.61
CA THR A 38 -3.98 2.83 11.70
C THR A 38 -5.08 2.85 10.64
N PRO A 39 -5.86 3.94 10.53
CA PRO A 39 -6.76 4.15 9.39
C PRO A 39 -6.01 4.05 8.05
N ILE A 40 -6.65 3.45 7.05
CA ILE A 40 -6.02 3.26 5.74
C ILE A 40 -5.66 4.60 5.08
N GLU A 41 -6.45 5.64 5.33
CA GLU A 41 -6.27 7.00 4.82
C GLU A 41 -4.97 7.64 5.33
N ASP A 42 -4.62 7.42 6.60
CA ASP A 42 -3.38 7.94 7.18
C ASP A 42 -2.17 7.25 6.53
N THR A 43 -2.25 5.94 6.34
CA THR A 43 -1.23 5.14 5.67
C THR A 43 -1.03 5.60 4.23
N VAL A 44 -2.13 5.69 3.47
CA VAL A 44 -2.10 6.10 2.05
C VAL A 44 -1.67 7.55 1.90
N GLY A 45 -2.03 8.44 2.84
CA GLY A 45 -1.53 9.81 2.89
C GLY A 45 -0.01 9.86 2.99
N ALA A 46 0.58 9.05 3.88
CA ALA A 46 2.03 8.94 3.98
C ALA A 46 2.67 8.37 2.70
N MET A 47 2.03 7.38 2.06
CA MET A 47 2.49 6.86 0.77
C MET A 47 2.40 7.90 -0.36
N ALA A 48 1.35 8.73 -0.39
CA ALA A 48 1.16 9.80 -1.36
C ALA A 48 2.23 10.91 -1.23
N GLU A 49 2.70 11.18 -0.02
CA GLU A 49 3.84 12.07 0.19
C GLU A 49 5.14 11.49 -0.38
N LEU A 50 5.35 10.16 -0.30
CA LEU A 50 6.50 9.51 -0.95
C LEU A 50 6.45 9.63 -2.47
N VAL A 51 5.24 9.56 -3.05
CA VAL A 51 5.01 9.84 -4.48
C VAL A 51 5.36 11.28 -4.81
N SER A 52 4.85 12.23 -4.01
CA SER A 52 5.12 13.66 -4.19
C SER A 52 6.61 13.99 -4.06
N ALA A 53 7.34 13.27 -3.21
CA ALA A 53 8.78 13.40 -3.03
C ALA A 53 9.61 12.71 -4.14
N GLY A 54 8.98 12.00 -5.08
CA GLY A 54 9.65 11.26 -6.15
C GLY A 54 10.37 9.98 -5.72
N LYS A 55 10.25 9.59 -4.44
CA LYS A 55 10.81 8.33 -3.91
C LYS A 55 10.09 7.10 -4.44
N VAL A 56 8.83 7.27 -4.80
CA VAL A 56 7.96 6.24 -5.35
C VAL A 56 7.21 6.81 -6.56
N ARG A 57 6.96 6.02 -7.61
CA ARG A 57 6.15 6.49 -8.74
C ARG A 57 4.67 6.17 -8.58
N TYR A 58 4.35 4.97 -8.09
CA TYR A 58 3.01 4.44 -7.95
C TYR A 58 2.84 3.71 -6.63
N ILE A 59 1.61 3.69 -6.12
CA ILE A 59 1.27 2.98 -4.88
C ILE A 59 0.24 1.89 -5.13
N GLY A 60 0.38 0.79 -4.41
CA GLY A 60 -0.52 -0.35 -4.45
C GLY A 60 -0.94 -0.76 -3.05
N LEU A 61 -2.06 -1.49 -2.96
CA LEU A 61 -2.56 -2.07 -1.71
C LEU A 61 -2.63 -3.59 -1.82
N SER A 62 -2.43 -4.28 -0.72
CA SER A 62 -2.54 -5.74 -0.64
C SER A 62 -3.29 -6.15 0.61
N ASN A 63 -4.08 -7.22 0.51
CA ASN A 63 -4.85 -7.79 1.62
C ASN A 63 -5.79 -6.76 2.27
N VAL A 64 -6.40 -5.91 1.42
CA VAL A 64 -7.38 -4.90 1.83
C VAL A 64 -8.78 -5.32 1.40
N SER A 65 -9.77 -4.95 2.21
CA SER A 65 -11.18 -5.01 1.84
C SER A 65 -11.53 -4.00 0.75
N ALA A 66 -12.69 -4.17 0.11
CA ALA A 66 -13.20 -3.23 -0.89
C ALA A 66 -13.40 -1.81 -0.33
N ASP A 67 -13.81 -1.70 0.93
CA ASP A 67 -14.05 -0.41 1.57
C ASP A 67 -12.74 0.31 1.89
N GLU A 68 -11.74 -0.41 2.38
CA GLU A 68 -10.39 0.13 2.57
C GLU A 68 -9.75 0.56 1.24
N LEU A 69 -9.94 -0.23 0.18
CA LEU A 69 -9.49 0.12 -1.16
C LEU A 69 -10.11 1.43 -1.64
N ARG A 70 -11.43 1.60 -1.50
CA ARG A 70 -12.13 2.84 -1.89
C ARG A 70 -11.67 4.02 -1.05
N ALA A 71 -11.56 3.85 0.26
CA ALA A 71 -11.09 4.89 1.18
C ALA A 71 -9.66 5.34 0.84
N GLY A 72 -8.74 4.38 0.65
CA GLY A 72 -7.38 4.66 0.20
C GLY A 72 -7.35 5.37 -1.16
N HIS A 73 -8.12 4.89 -2.14
CA HIS A 73 -8.18 5.48 -3.48
C HIS A 73 -8.73 6.92 -3.49
N HIS A 74 -9.61 7.25 -2.53
CA HIS A 74 -10.09 8.62 -2.34
C HIS A 74 -8.96 9.58 -1.87
N VAL A 75 -7.98 9.08 -1.12
CA VAL A 75 -6.82 9.89 -0.68
C VAL A 75 -5.79 10.05 -1.81
N HIS A 76 -5.43 8.97 -2.48
CA HIS A 76 -4.51 8.99 -3.62
C HIS A 76 -4.78 7.82 -4.56
N PRO A 77 -4.67 8.00 -5.90
CA PRO A 77 -4.92 6.93 -6.85
C PRO A 77 -4.09 5.66 -6.57
N ILE A 78 -4.79 4.56 -6.27
CA ILE A 78 -4.19 3.23 -6.13
C ILE A 78 -4.01 2.61 -7.51
N THR A 79 -2.76 2.31 -7.87
CA THR A 79 -2.39 1.79 -9.20
C THR A 79 -2.63 0.30 -9.35
N ALA A 80 -2.51 -0.46 -8.25
CA ALA A 80 -2.67 -1.91 -8.27
C ALA A 80 -3.19 -2.43 -6.93
N VAL A 81 -3.95 -3.52 -7.00
CA VAL A 81 -4.42 -4.29 -5.83
C VAL A 81 -3.90 -5.71 -5.95
N GLN A 82 -3.27 -6.21 -4.88
CA GLN A 82 -2.77 -7.57 -4.81
C GLN A 82 -3.54 -8.36 -3.75
N ASN A 83 -4.47 -9.20 -4.21
CA ASN A 83 -5.24 -10.12 -3.37
C ASN A 83 -5.09 -11.55 -3.89
N GLU A 84 -5.36 -12.53 -3.04
CA GLU A 84 -5.39 -13.93 -3.43
C GLU A 84 -6.52 -14.19 -4.45
N TRP A 85 -6.16 -14.78 -5.59
CA TRP A 85 -7.12 -15.18 -6.61
C TRP A 85 -6.61 -16.40 -7.37
N SER A 86 -7.39 -17.47 -7.38
CA SER A 86 -7.08 -18.72 -8.08
C SER A 86 -8.36 -19.48 -8.42
N LEU A 87 -8.24 -20.64 -9.08
CA LEU A 87 -9.40 -21.53 -9.29
C LEU A 87 -10.03 -22.00 -7.96
N PHE A 88 -9.27 -21.98 -6.86
CA PHE A 88 -9.69 -22.46 -5.54
C PHE A 88 -9.99 -21.34 -4.55
N THR A 89 -9.62 -20.10 -4.86
CA THR A 89 -9.82 -18.91 -4.00
C THR A 89 -10.41 -17.79 -4.87
N ARG A 90 -11.69 -17.47 -4.70
CA ARG A 90 -12.45 -16.59 -5.61
C ARG A 90 -13.24 -15.50 -4.90
N GLU A 91 -13.09 -15.36 -3.60
CA GLU A 91 -13.81 -14.42 -2.74
C GLU A 91 -13.59 -12.96 -3.16
N CYS A 92 -12.44 -12.65 -3.78
CA CYS A 92 -12.17 -11.32 -4.31
C CYS A 92 -13.10 -10.92 -5.47
N GLU A 93 -13.71 -11.88 -6.19
CA GLU A 93 -14.68 -11.60 -7.24
C GLU A 93 -15.98 -10.99 -6.71
N GLU A 94 -16.31 -11.20 -5.43
CA GLU A 94 -17.56 -10.71 -4.86
C GLU A 94 -17.52 -9.22 -4.52
N SER A 95 -16.32 -8.64 -4.34
CA SER A 95 -16.19 -7.31 -3.74
C SER A 95 -15.06 -6.43 -4.28
N VAL A 96 -14.01 -7.01 -4.88
CA VAL A 96 -12.80 -6.27 -5.30
C VAL A 96 -12.65 -6.16 -6.83
N VAL A 97 -13.10 -7.19 -7.58
CA VAL A 97 -13.06 -7.24 -9.07
C VAL A 97 -14.28 -6.58 -9.70
#